data_AF-A0AAD4JWL0-F1
#
_entry.id   AF-A0AAD4JWL0-F1
#
_cell.length_a   1.000
_cell.length_b   1.000
_cell.length_c   1.000
_cell.angle_alpha   90.00
_cell.angle_beta   90.00
_cell.angle_gamma   90.00
#
_symmetry.space_group_name_H-M   'P 1'
#
loop_
_entity.id
_entity.type
_entity.pdbx_description
1 polymer ?
#
loop_
_entity_poly.entity_id
_entity_poly.type
_entity_poly.pdbx_seq_one_letter_code
_entity_poly.pdbx_strand_id
1 'polypeptide(L)'
;MANNGFCSNEQIIKLVQKRYKHLGIHITPFMAYLEEYIEYLRVHAFKENFDMNEIAQMARFNWKMLKKNEKMRYMSIAIHADIS
;
A
#
# COMPACT_ATOMS: atom_id res chain seq x y z
N MET A 1 -7.68 23.91 0.63
CA MET A 1 -6.26 23.50 0.75
C MET A 1 -6.20 22.00 0.61
N ALA A 2 -5.89 21.50 -0.60
CA ALA A 2 -5.69 20.08 -0.83
C ALA A 2 -4.31 19.72 -0.25
N ASN A 3 -4.28 19.13 0.93
CA ASN A 3 -3.06 18.52 1.44
C ASN A 3 -2.71 17.38 0.49
N ASN A 4 -1.63 17.52 -0.27
CA ASN A 4 -0.97 16.48 -1.06
C ASN A 4 -0.34 15.40 -0.14
N GLY A 5 -1.09 14.92 0.83
CA GLY A 5 -0.64 13.97 1.83
C GLY A 5 -0.78 12.57 1.29
N PHE A 6 0.31 12.01 0.78
CA PHE A 6 0.52 10.57 0.86
C PHE A 6 0.13 10.11 2.28
N CYS A 7 -0.58 9.00 2.38
CA CYS A 7 -0.96 8.43 3.67
C CYS A 7 0.31 8.30 4.53
N SER A 8 0.29 8.81 5.77
CA SER A 8 1.44 8.65 6.67
C SER A 8 1.70 7.17 6.89
N ASN A 9 2.95 6.77 7.18
CA ASN A 9 3.27 5.36 7.40
C ASN A 9 2.35 4.73 8.46
N GLU A 10 1.97 5.48 9.48
CA GLU A 10 1.01 5.06 10.52
C GLU A 10 -0.39 4.79 9.98
N GLN A 11 -0.88 5.62 9.05
CA GLN A 11 -2.17 5.40 8.40
C GLN A 11 -2.13 4.15 7.53
N ILE A 12 -1.03 3.92 6.81
CA ILE A 12 -0.84 2.70 6.01
C ILE A 12 -0.78 1.47 6.92
N ILE A 13 0.02 1.50 7.99
CA ILE A 13 0.09 0.41 8.98
C ILE A 13 -1.31 0.07 9.51
N LYS A 14 -2.09 1.07 9.94
CA LYS A 14 -3.48 0.88 10.41
C LYS A 14 -4.38 0.27 9.33
N LEU A 15 -4.24 0.71 8.08
CA LEU A 15 -5.05 0.24 6.97
C LEU A 15 -4.73 -1.22 6.62
N VAL A 16 -3.45 -1.55 6.56
CA VAL A 16 -2.96 -2.91 6.34
C VAL A 16 -3.41 -3.82 7.49
N GLN A 17 -3.18 -3.42 8.75
CA GLN A 17 -3.65 -4.14 9.93
C GLN A 17 -5.16 -4.37 9.86
N LYS A 18 -5.97 -3.35 9.60
CA LYS A 18 -7.43 -3.48 9.53
C LYS A 18 -7.88 -4.55 8.53
N ARG A 19 -7.19 -4.69 7.39
CA ARG A 19 -7.53 -5.69 6.36
C ARG A 19 -7.04 -7.09 6.72
N TYR A 20 -5.86 -7.22 7.30
CA TYR A 20 -5.21 -8.52 7.49
C TYR A 20 -5.27 -9.07 8.93
N LYS A 21 -5.70 -8.27 9.93
CA LYS A 21 -5.77 -8.63 11.36
C LYS A 21 -6.50 -9.94 11.64
N HIS A 22 -7.49 -10.27 10.82
CA HIS A 22 -8.33 -11.46 11.02
C HIS A 22 -7.83 -12.70 10.26
N LEU A 23 -6.81 -12.55 9.42
CA LEU A 23 -6.39 -13.58 8.48
C LEU A 23 -5.13 -14.33 8.93
N GLY A 24 -4.44 -13.86 9.98
CA GLY A 24 -3.18 -14.46 10.43
C GLY A 24 -2.08 -14.41 9.35
N ILE A 25 -2.22 -13.50 8.38
CA ILE A 25 -1.31 -13.37 7.24
C ILE A 25 -0.18 -12.43 7.63
N HIS A 26 1.05 -12.91 7.41
CA HIS A 26 2.25 -12.09 7.50
C HIS A 26 2.24 -11.00 6.41
N ILE A 27 2.39 -9.75 6.82
CA ILE A 27 2.30 -8.61 5.93
C ILE A 27 3.63 -8.47 5.18
N THR A 28 3.57 -8.55 3.86
CA THR A 28 4.75 -8.32 3.02
C THR A 28 4.93 -6.85 2.67
N PRO A 29 6.15 -6.39 2.36
CA PRO A 29 6.38 -5.02 1.89
C PRO A 29 5.56 -4.67 0.63
N PHE A 30 5.36 -5.66 -0.26
CA PHE A 30 4.54 -5.46 -1.45
C PHE A 30 3.06 -5.30 -1.11
N MET A 31 2.53 -6.02 -0.12
CA MET A 31 1.15 -5.83 0.35
C MET A 31 0.94 -4.42 0.92
N ALA A 32 1.88 -3.92 1.73
CA ALA A 32 1.83 -2.55 2.23
C ALA A 32 1.84 -1.51 1.09
N TYR A 33 2.65 -1.72 0.07
CA TYR A 33 2.66 -0.89 -1.13
C TYR A 33 1.35 -0.97 -1.92
N LEU A 34 0.82 -2.17 -2.13
CA LEU A 34 -0.43 -2.39 -2.85
C LEU A 34 -1.59 -1.65 -2.17
N GLU A 35 -1.61 -1.67 -0.84
CA GLU A 35 -2.61 -0.96 -0.05
C GLU A 35 -2.52 0.57 -0.20
N GLU A 36 -1.31 1.15 -0.13
CA GLU A 36 -1.12 2.58 -0.43
C GLU A 36 -1.50 2.91 -1.88
N TYR A 37 -1.18 2.04 -2.82
CA TYR A 37 -1.47 2.25 -4.24
C TYR A 37 -2.97 2.19 -4.55
N ILE A 38 -3.71 1.25 -3.94
CA ILE A 38 -5.17 1.20 -4.03
C ILE A 38 -5.78 2.51 -3.51
N GLU A 39 -5.27 3.02 -2.39
CA GLU A 39 -5.79 4.27 -1.82
C GLU A 39 -5.43 5.49 -2.68
N TYR A 40 -4.23 5.51 -3.26
CA TYR A 40 -3.86 6.50 -4.26
C TYR A 40 -4.84 6.49 -5.46
N LEU A 41 -5.15 5.32 -6.02
CA LEU A 41 -6.09 5.21 -7.14
C LEU A 41 -7.50 5.67 -6.76
N ARG A 42 -7.97 5.38 -5.55
CA ARG A 42 -9.28 5.86 -5.07
C ARG A 42 -9.35 7.38 -5.01
N VAL A 43 -8.28 8.05 -4.60
CA VAL A 43 -8.25 9.51 -4.48
C VAL A 43 -8.02 10.19 -5.83
N HIS A 44 -7.13 9.64 -6.66
CA HIS A 44 -6.63 10.32 -7.86
C HIS A 44 -7.23 9.82 -9.17
N ALA A 45 -7.74 8.58 -9.19
CA ALA A 45 -8.31 7.93 -10.37
C ALA A 45 -9.77 7.48 -10.12
N PHE A 46 -10.53 8.23 -9.31
CA PHE A 46 -11.90 7.86 -8.90
C PHE A 46 -12.89 7.66 -10.06
N LYS A 47 -12.59 8.21 -11.24
CA LYS A 47 -13.42 8.07 -12.45
C LYS A 47 -13.10 6.80 -13.24
N GLU A 48 -12.00 6.12 -12.92
CA GLU A 48 -11.57 4.91 -13.59
C GLU A 48 -12.03 3.69 -12.80
N ASN A 49 -12.74 2.78 -13.48
CA ASN A 49 -13.22 1.54 -12.90
C ASN A 49 -12.21 0.43 -13.15
N PHE A 50 -11.03 0.54 -12.54
CA PHE A 50 -10.05 -0.54 -12.59
C PHE A 50 -10.54 -1.74 -11.81
N ASP A 51 -10.40 -2.93 -12.39
CA ASP A 51 -10.57 -4.15 -11.63
C ASP A 51 -9.33 -4.47 -10.76
N MET A 52 -9.49 -5.39 -9.81
CA MET A 52 -8.41 -5.74 -8.89
C MET A 52 -7.21 -6.41 -9.58
N ASN A 53 -7.41 -7.09 -10.71
CA ASN A 53 -6.32 -7.68 -11.49
C ASN A 53 -5.49 -6.60 -12.19
N GLU A 54 -6.14 -5.60 -12.78
CA GLU A 54 -5.48 -4.45 -13.40
C GLU A 54 -4.67 -3.68 -12.36
N ILE A 55 -5.26 -3.38 -11.21
CA ILE A 55 -4.56 -2.73 -10.09
C ILE A 55 -3.34 -3.56 -9.68
N ALA A 56 -3.49 -4.88 -9.51
CA ALA A 56 -2.38 -5.74 -9.12
C ALA A 56 -1.27 -5.84 -10.19
N GLN A 57 -1.61 -5.76 -11.48
CA GLN A 57 -0.62 -5.71 -12.56
C GLN A 57 0.14 -4.39 -12.57
N MET A 58 -0.56 -3.26 -12.49
CA MET A 58 0.04 -1.93 -12.42
C MET A 58 0.93 -1.78 -11.17
N ALA A 59 0.45 -2.23 -10.01
CA ALA A 59 1.22 -2.24 -8.78
C ALA A 59 2.50 -3.07 -8.92
N ARG A 60 2.42 -4.26 -9.53
CA ARG A 60 3.61 -5.10 -9.77
C ARG A 60 4.62 -4.43 -10.71
N PHE A 61 4.15 -3.77 -11.76
CA PHE A 61 5.02 -3.02 -12.67
C PHE A 61 5.72 -1.86 -11.93
N ASN A 62 4.95 -1.04 -11.23
CA ASN A 62 5.48 0.11 -10.48
C ASN A 62 6.43 -0.33 -9.36
N TRP A 63 6.11 -1.40 -8.64
CA TRP A 63 6.96 -1.97 -7.59
C TRP A 63 8.35 -2.37 -8.12
N LYS A 64 8.44 -2.90 -9.35
CA LYS A 64 9.74 -3.21 -9.97
C LYS A 64 10.57 -1.94 -10.21
N MET A 65 9.91 -0.84 -10.54
CA MET A 65 10.53 0.45 -10.84
C MET A 65 10.90 1.28 -9.60
N LEU A 66 10.34 0.96 -8.42
CA LEU A 66 10.69 1.65 -7.17
C LEU A 66 12.18 1.53 -6.85
N LYS A 67 12.76 2.62 -6.38
CA LYS A 67 14.13 2.67 -5.87
C LYS A 67 14.23 1.90 -4.55
N LYS A 68 15.46 1.51 -4.20
CA LYS A 68 15.75 0.74 -2.97
C LYS A 68 15.25 1.46 -1.71
N ASN A 69 15.47 2.77 -1.58
CA ASN A 69 15.01 3.56 -0.44
C ASN A 69 13.48 3.60 -0.31
N GLU A 70 12.77 3.65 -1.43
CA GLU A 70 11.29 3.58 -1.44
C GLU A 70 10.82 2.20 -0.97
N LYS A 71 11.46 1.11 -1.43
CA LYS A 71 11.16 -0.25 -0.95
C LYS A 71 11.45 -0.43 0.54
N MET A 72 12.48 0.23 1.07
CA MET A 72 12.80 0.21 2.51
C MET A 72 11.70 0.82 3.37
N ARG A 73 10.99 1.85 2.89
CA ARG A 73 9.82 2.42 3.59
C ARG A 73 8.75 1.35 3.81
N TYR A 74 8.42 0.59 2.76
CA TYR A 74 7.43 -0.48 2.85
C TYR A 74 7.89 -1.68 3.66
N MET A 75 9.21 -1.94 3.69
CA MET A 75 9.78 -2.96 4.57
C MET A 75 9.60 -2.60 6.05
N SER A 76 9.84 -1.32 6.41
CA SER A 76 9.57 -0.84 7.77
C SER A 76 8.08 -0.94 8.11
N ILE A 77 7.19 -0.51 7.21
CA ILE A 77 5.73 -0.62 7.40
C ILE A 77 5.30 -2.06 7.65
N ALA A 78 5.76 -3.01 6.83
CA ALA A 78 5.45 -4.43 6.98
C ALA A 78 5.87 -4.97 8.34
N ILE A 79 7.13 -4.76 8.73
CA ILE A 79 7.67 -5.20 10.02
C ILE A 79 6.85 -4.65 11.20
N HIS A 80 6.51 -3.35 11.17
CA HIS A 80 5.70 -2.76 12.24
C HIS A 80 4.28 -3.31 12.29
N ALA A 81 3.70 -3.60 11.12
CA ALA A 81 2.35 -4.10 11.03
C ALA A 81 2.21 -5.54 11.54
N ASP A 82 3.28 -6.36 11.44
CA ASP A 82 3.32 -7.73 11.98
C ASP A 82 3.54 -7.81 13.49
N ILE A 83 4.19 -6.79 14.09
CA ILE A 83 4.56 -6.80 15.51
C ILE A 83 3.45 -6.23 16.41
N SER A 84 2.44 -5.54 15.85
CA SER A 84 1.36 -4.91 16.63
C SER A 84 0.09 -5.75 16.66
#